data_AF-A0A127SBT2-F1
#
_entry.id   AF-A0A127SBT2-F1
#
_cell.length_a   1.000
_cell.length_b   1.000
_cell.length_c   1.000
_cell.angle_alpha   90.00
_cell.angle_beta   90.00
_cell.angle_gamma   90.00
#
_symmetry.space_group_name_H-M   'P 1'
#
loop_
_entity.id
_entity.type
_entity.pdbx_description
1 polymer ?
#
loop_
_entity_poly.entity_id
_entity_poly.type
_entity_poly.pdbx_seq_one_letter_code
_entity_poly.pdbx_strand_id
1 'polypeptide(L)' 'ALVAKDVEPYTIVGGNPAKSIRKRFSEEEISMLLDMAWWDWPLEQIKEAMPFLCSSGIASLYRRWQGTSA' A
#
# COMPACT_ATOMS: atom_id res chain seq x y z
N ALA A 1 0.98 5.20 20.19
CA ALA A 1 1.97 4.14 20.44
C ALA A 1 3.35 4.78 20.56
N LEU A 2 4.25 4.26 21.39
CA LEU A 2 5.66 4.72 21.43
C LEU A 2 6.50 3.82 20.52
N VAL A 3 6.81 4.29 19.31
CA VAL A 3 7.58 3.52 18.32
C VAL A 3 9.07 3.73 18.60
N ALA A 4 9.72 2.71 19.15
CA ALA A 4 11.14 2.74 19.54
C ALA A 4 12.05 1.89 18.62
N LYS A 5 11.48 1.30 17.56
CA LYS A 5 12.15 0.42 16.59
C LYS A 5 11.53 0.62 15.21
N ASP A 6 12.25 0.19 14.18
CA ASP A 6 11.76 0.20 12.80
C ASP A 6 10.46 -0.58 12.64
N VAL A 7 9.61 -0.10 11.73
CA VAL A 7 8.31 -0.68 11.40
C VAL A 7 8.30 -1.03 9.93
N GLU A 8 8.10 -2.30 9.63
CA GLU A 8 8.03 -2.79 8.25
C GLU A 8 6.84 -2.18 7.48
N PRO A 9 6.93 -2.05 6.15
CA PRO A 9 5.83 -1.57 5.32
C PRO A 9 4.51 -2.25 5.64
N TYR A 10 3.44 -1.46 5.65
CA TYR A 10 2.06 -1.91 5.88
C TYR A 10 1.82 -2.65 7.21
N THR A 11 2.67 -2.45 8.22
CA THR A 11 2.50 -3.06 9.55
C THR A 11 1.66 -2.17 10.47
N ILE A 12 0.64 -2.76 11.11
CA ILE A 12 -0.11 -2.12 12.19
C ILE A 12 0.62 -2.40 13.50
N VAL A 13 0.98 -1.34 14.22
CA VAL A 13 1.68 -1.42 15.52
C VAL A 13 0.88 -0.71 16.61
N GLY A 14 1.06 -1.12 17.87
CA GLY A 14 0.39 -0.50 19.01
C GLY A 14 1.12 -0.74 20.35
N GLY A 15 0.77 0.04 21.37
CA GLY A 15 1.34 -0.07 22.73
C GLY A 15 2.49 0.91 23.04
N ASN A 16 3.07 0.76 24.23
CA ASN A 16 4.22 1.51 24.73
C ASN A 16 5.14 0.56 25.55
N PRO A 17 6.27 0.08 24.98
CA PRO A 17 6.74 0.31 23.61
C PRO A 17 5.85 -0.41 22.57
N ALA A 18 5.83 0.13 21.35
CA ALA A 18 5.02 -0.40 20.27
C ALA A 18 5.46 -1.81 19.85
N LYS A 19 4.48 -2.69 19.62
CA LYS A 19 4.67 -4.05 19.09
C LYS A 19 3.86 -4.23 17.81
N SER A 20 4.35 -5.09 16.91
CA SER A 20 3.60 -5.50 15.72
C SER A 20 2.31 -6.22 16.13
N ILE A 21 1.18 -5.80 15.54
CA ILE A 21 -0.13 -6.43 15.75
C ILE A 21 -0.44 -7.34 14.56
N ARG A 22 -0.38 -6.79 13.34
CA ARG A 22 -0.59 -7.52 12.08
C ARG A 22 -0.19 -6.67 10.87
N LYS A 23 -0.12 -7.27 9.69
CA LYS A 23 -0.07 -6.54 8.41
C LYS A 23 -1.46 -6.02 7.99
N ARG A 24 -1.48 -4.93 7.22
CA ARG A 24 -2.71 -4.35 6.64
C ARG A 24 -3.28 -5.23 5.53
N PHE A 25 -2.40 -5.87 4.76
CA PHE A 25 -2.67 -6.64 3.54
C PHE A 25 -1.82 -7.92 3.53
N SER A 26 -2.04 -8.82 2.55
CA SER A 26 -1.18 -9.99 2.37
C SER A 26 0.23 -9.59 1.91
N GLU A 27 1.23 -10.47 2.06
CA GLU A 27 2.58 -10.20 1.59
C GLU A 27 2.63 -9.99 0.06
N GLU A 28 1.78 -10.71 -0.68
CA GLU A 28 1.64 -10.56 -2.13
C GLU A 28 1.06 -9.19 -2.50
N GLU A 29 0.03 -8.73 -1.79
CA GLU A 29 -0.57 -7.42 -2.00
C GLU A 29 0.38 -6.28 -1.61
N ILE A 30 1.17 -6.46 -0.55
CA ILE A 30 2.21 -5.52 -0.14
C ILE A 30 3.28 -5.41 -1.23
N SER A 31 3.71 -6.55 -1.80
CA SER A 31 4.66 -6.57 -2.90
C SER A 31 4.15 -5.79 -4.11
N MET A 32 2.88 -6.00 -4.51
CA MET A 32 2.24 -5.23 -5.59
C MET A 32 2.22 -3.73 -5.30
N LEU A 33 1.87 -3.35 -4.07
CA LEU A 33 1.79 -1.94 -3.66
C LEU A 33 3.16 -1.24 -3.68
N LEU A 34 4.20 -1.95 -3.23
CA LEU A 34 5.58 -1.44 -3.20
C LEU A 34 6.18 -1.36 -4.61
N ASP A 35 5.90 -2.34 -5.46
CA ASP A 35 6.34 -2.36 -6.86
C ASP A 35 5.74 -1.19 -7.65
N MET A 36 4.42 -1.01 -7.56
CA MET A 36 3.75 0.03 -8.33
C MET A 36 3.94 1.44 -7.78
N ALA A 37 4.26 1.59 -6.48
CA ALA A 37 4.55 2.86 -5.81
C ALA A 37 3.61 4.02 -6.21
N TRP A 38 2.30 3.82 -6.06
CA TRP A 38 1.28 4.74 -6.60
C TRP A 38 1.39 6.20 -6.13
N TRP A 39 2.05 6.41 -4.98
CA TRP A 39 2.35 7.74 -4.45
C TRP A 39 3.35 8.54 -5.30
N ASP A 40 4.13 7.87 -6.17
CA ASP A 40 5.10 8.50 -7.08
C ASP A 40 4.49 8.75 -8.49
N TRP A 41 3.23 8.40 -8.72
CA TRP A 41 2.58 8.59 -10.02
C TRP A 41 2.25 10.06 -10.31
N PRO A 42 2.16 10.46 -11.60
CA PRO A 42 1.58 11.74 -11.98
C PRO A 42 0.15 11.91 -11.44
N LEU A 43 -0.20 13.14 -11.08
CA LEU A 43 -1.51 13.44 -10.47
C LEU A 43 -2.70 12.99 -11.33
N GLU A 44 -2.61 13.10 -12.65
CA GLU A 44 -3.68 12.66 -13.56
C GLU A 44 -3.90 11.14 -13.48
N GLN A 45 -2.83 10.36 -13.38
CA GLN A 45 -2.94 8.90 -13.19
C GLN A 45 -3.60 8.55 -11.85
N ILE A 46 -3.27 9.31 -10.78
CA ILE A 46 -3.91 9.15 -9.46
C ILE A 46 -5.41 9.47 -9.53
N LYS A 47 -5.79 10.56 -10.20
CA LYS A 47 -7.20 10.94 -10.38
C LYS A 47 -8.01 9.84 -11.08
N GLU A 48 -7.45 9.27 -12.15
CA GLU A 48 -8.11 8.17 -12.86
C GLU A 48 -8.17 6.87 -12.04
N ALA A 49 -7.17 6.63 -11.18
CA ALA A 49 -7.11 5.46 -10.31
C ALA A 49 -7.96 5.57 -9.03
N MET A 50 -8.57 6.73 -8.76
CA MET A 50 -9.31 7.01 -7.52
C MET A 50 -10.37 5.96 -7.15
N PRO A 51 -11.18 5.41 -8.09
CA PRO A 51 -12.15 4.35 -7.76
C PRO A 51 -11.50 3.09 -7.19
N PHE A 52 -10.26 2.80 -7.58
CA PHE A 52 -9.52 1.64 -7.08
C PHE A 52 -8.80 1.95 -5.77
N LEU A 53 -8.22 3.15 -5.62
CA LEU A 53 -7.53 3.60 -4.40
C LEU A 53 -8.48 3.67 -3.19
N CYS A 54 -9.75 4.00 -3.43
CA CYS A 54 -10.80 4.04 -2.40
C CYS A 54 -11.56 2.71 -2.26
N SER A 55 -10.94 1.60 -2.67
CA SER A 55 -11.50 0.25 -2.57
C SER A 55 -10.52 -0.71 -1.88
N SER A 56 -10.93 -1.96 -1.66
CA SER A 56 -10.04 -3.04 -1.21
C SER A 56 -9.36 -3.79 -2.37
N GLY A 57 -9.61 -3.40 -3.63
CA GLY A 57 -9.19 -4.15 -4.82
C GLY A 57 -7.74 -3.88 -5.26
N ILE A 58 -6.75 -4.28 -4.47
CA ILE A 58 -5.32 -4.08 -4.77
C ILE A 58 -4.92 -4.77 -6.08
N ALA A 59 -5.32 -6.03 -6.29
CA ALA A 59 -5.03 -6.75 -7.52
C ALA A 59 -5.62 -6.07 -8.78
N SER A 60 -6.80 -5.45 -8.65
CA SER A 60 -7.44 -4.70 -9.74
C SER A 60 -6.68 -3.40 -10.06
N LEU A 61 -6.25 -2.68 -9.02
CA LEU A 61 -5.40 -1.49 -9.17
C LEU A 61 -4.06 -1.84 -9.83
N TYR A 62 -3.43 -2.92 -9.40
CA TYR A 62 -2.15 -3.37 -9.93
C TYR A 62 -2.24 -3.77 -11.41
N ARG A 63 -3.30 -4.52 -11.80
CA ARG A 63 -3.57 -4.85 -13.20
C ARG A 63 -3.77 -3.59 -14.06
N ARG A 64 -4.50 -2.60 -13.55
CA ARG A 64 -4.66 -1.31 -14.23
C ARG A 64 -3.30 -0.64 -14.46
N TRP A 65 -2.47 -0.57 -13.43
CA TRP A 65 -1.14 0.05 -13.51
C TRP A 65 -0.24 -0.61 -14.55
N GLN A 66 -0.23 -1.95 -14.61
CA GLN A 66 0.51 -2.70 -15.63
C GLN A 66 0.05 -2.36 -17.05
N GLY A 67 -1.24 -2.04 -17.26
CA GLY A 67 -1.77 -1.62 -18.55
C GLY A 67 -1.46 -0.16 -18.93
N THR A 68 -1.12 0.69 -17.98
CA THR A 68 -0.71 2.09 -18.21
C THR A 68 0.81 2.23 -18.39
N SER A 69 1.59 1.25 -17.91
CA SER A 69 3.06 1.28 -17.95
C SER A 69 3.66 0.71 -19.24
N ALA A 70 2.84 0.44 -20.25
CA ALA A 70 3.23 0.05 -21.61
C ALA A 70 3.13 1.26 -22.55
#